data_AF-A0A975S3F7-F1
#
_entry.id   AF-A0A975S3F7-F1
#
_cell.length_a   1.000
_cell.length_b   1.000
_cell.length_c   1.000
_cell.angle_alpha   90.00
_cell.angle_beta   90.00
_cell.angle_gamma   90.00
#
_symmetry.space_group_name_H-M   'P 1'
#
loop_
_entity.id
_entity.type
_entity.pdbx_description
1 polymer ?
#
loop_
_entity_poly.entity_id
_entity_poly.type
_entity_poly.pdbx_seq_one_letter_code
_entity_poly.pdbx_strand_id
1 'polypeptide(L)'
;MRYVAPFSSLNENLIFDDEDGQSWVKMSYEAYKSLLSKLLYAVDVDEDWYCSRYPDVDQAIREGAVRSAHDHFVTSGYFEGRLPSGTADTYPSKQPVSSHNVTNSTVAQKSQQENVNQDLILHIGHGKTGTSFIQSVLALNKDRLERFGVLYPGHESDVMASDGRITSGNGDLILNPEYKLNSEKSYLFSNEDLFNQLLEGDTLERVVLRRGFNLRVVLYTRNVFEVLFSGWGQWIKRGGLVKDLNSFLIEDSSNYPFSKVALWLDAAERYGFDLTVRNYSNYKTEISDIFIKDLFNGSAPGFDVTYPKTATVNRSLTLAEYEFQRVFNKNLKGSSDFVSDVLVDACPEVKASKLKCTEVTYDVVVSRIKPIIDDINRRIPESEKVIIEGKDAVVSDEIDAEYTISAKQIEVMVDSICNRIKMSLHDDDANYLCRIAEKIVNKKEVKMDDALCLMMLAKRARPNGKYIGDRVAEWTYRLTNKNSA
;
A
#
# COMPACT_ATOMS: atom_id res chain seq x y z
N MET A 1 25.77 5.13 -29.20
CA MET A 1 24.73 5.99 -29.79
C MET A 1 23.42 5.24 -29.65
N ARG A 2 22.56 5.59 -28.68
CA ARG A 2 21.23 4.99 -28.53
C ARG A 2 20.34 5.53 -29.64
N TYR A 3 20.38 4.88 -30.79
CA TYR A 3 19.57 5.21 -31.95
C TYR A 3 18.25 4.46 -31.83
N VAL A 4 17.17 5.18 -31.52
CA VAL A 4 15.82 4.68 -31.71
C VAL A 4 15.51 4.81 -33.19
N ALA A 5 15.13 3.71 -33.84
CA ALA A 5 14.79 3.73 -35.26
C ALA A 5 13.72 4.81 -35.50
N PRO A 6 13.85 5.65 -36.55
CA PRO A 6 12.91 6.71 -36.84
C PRO A 6 11.50 6.12 -37.00
N PHE A 7 10.49 6.91 -36.62
CA PHE A 7 9.09 6.50 -36.63
C PHE A 7 8.68 5.83 -37.95
N SER A 8 9.19 6.32 -39.08
CA SER A 8 8.99 5.74 -40.42
C SER A 8 9.38 4.26 -40.53
N SER A 9 10.40 3.80 -39.80
CA SER A 9 10.87 2.41 -39.76
C SER A 9 10.13 1.54 -38.73
N LEU A 10 9.36 2.17 -37.84
CA LEU A 10 8.45 1.51 -36.89
C LEU A 10 7.04 1.36 -37.49
N ASN A 11 6.77 2.05 -38.59
CA ASN A 11 5.44 2.25 -39.17
C ASN A 11 4.96 1.16 -40.13
N GLU A 12 5.85 0.30 -40.62
CA GLU A 12 5.55 -0.65 -41.70
C GLU A 12 4.45 -1.66 -41.34
N ASN A 13 4.18 -1.87 -40.04
CA ASN A 13 3.16 -2.80 -39.52
C ASN A 13 2.09 -2.11 -38.68
N LEU A 14 2.05 -0.77 -38.69
CA LEU A 14 1.07 0.03 -37.97
C LEU A 14 0.00 0.48 -38.96
N ILE A 15 -1.25 0.08 -38.74
CA ILE A 15 -2.38 0.60 -39.50
C ILE A 15 -2.88 1.84 -38.77
N PHE A 16 -2.71 3.00 -39.39
CA PHE A 16 -3.30 4.25 -38.93
C PHE A 16 -4.64 4.39 -39.63
N ASP A 17 -5.67 4.65 -38.84
CA ASP A 17 -6.97 5.01 -39.37
C ASP A 17 -7.48 6.23 -38.61
N ASP A 18 -8.33 6.99 -39.28
CA ASP A 18 -9.02 8.16 -38.75
C ASP A 18 -10.53 7.89 -38.88
N GLU A 19 -11.11 7.30 -37.84
CA GLU A 19 -12.55 7.25 -37.68
C GLU A 19 -12.99 8.42 -36.78
N ASP A 20 -14.01 9.17 -37.22
CA ASP A 20 -14.60 10.29 -36.49
C ASP A 20 -13.61 11.38 -36.01
N GLY A 21 -12.52 11.58 -36.75
CA GLY A 21 -11.52 12.62 -36.45
C GLY A 21 -10.55 12.26 -35.32
N GLN A 22 -10.45 10.97 -34.98
CA GLN A 22 -9.53 10.46 -33.97
C GLN A 22 -8.57 9.43 -34.58
N SER A 23 -7.27 9.74 -34.57
CA SER A 23 -6.25 8.82 -35.08
C SER A 23 -6.01 7.66 -34.11
N TRP A 24 -6.16 6.44 -34.58
CA TRP A 24 -5.88 5.22 -33.81
C TRP A 24 -4.93 4.27 -34.57
N VAL A 25 -4.29 3.35 -33.85
CA VAL A 25 -3.28 2.44 -34.41
C VAL A 25 -3.64 0.98 -34.13
N LYS A 26 -3.79 0.18 -35.19
CA LYS A 26 -3.93 -1.29 -35.13
C LYS A 26 -2.59 -1.96 -35.41
N MET A 27 -2.24 -2.99 -34.63
CA MET A 27 -1.12 -3.89 -34.96
C MET A 27 -1.39 -5.33 -34.52
N SER A 28 -0.77 -6.29 -35.21
CA SER A 28 -0.81 -7.70 -34.81
C SER A 28 0.10 -7.96 -33.59
N TYR A 29 -0.14 -9.07 -32.88
CA TYR A 29 0.69 -9.46 -31.75
C TYR A 29 2.17 -9.67 -32.12
N GLU A 30 2.44 -10.20 -33.31
CA GLU A 30 3.82 -10.36 -33.82
C GLU A 30 4.47 -9.01 -34.16
N ALA A 31 3.71 -8.06 -34.70
CA ALA A 31 4.18 -6.69 -34.91
C ALA A 31 4.46 -5.99 -33.58
N TYR A 32 3.61 -6.21 -32.58
CA TYR A 32 3.80 -5.71 -31.21
C TYR A 32 5.05 -6.31 -30.55
N LYS A 33 5.25 -7.63 -30.65
CA LYS A 33 6.48 -8.29 -30.16
C LYS A 33 7.72 -7.75 -30.85
N SER A 34 7.69 -7.60 -32.17
CA SER A 34 8.82 -7.06 -32.94
C SER A 34 9.15 -5.62 -32.52
N LEU A 35 8.13 -4.78 -32.33
CA LEU A 35 8.29 -3.42 -31.81
C LEU A 35 8.91 -3.44 -30.40
N LEU A 36 8.39 -4.30 -29.52
CA LEU A 36 8.88 -4.41 -28.15
C LEU A 36 10.31 -4.94 -28.09
N SER A 37 10.67 -5.97 -28.87
CA SER A 37 12.05 -6.47 -28.97
C SER A 37 13.02 -5.40 -29.47
N LYS A 38 12.61 -4.55 -30.41
CA LYS A 38 13.43 -3.40 -30.84
C LYS A 38 13.67 -2.40 -29.71
N LEU A 39 12.68 -2.18 -28.83
CA LEU A 39 12.84 -1.35 -27.65
C LEU A 39 13.70 -2.03 -26.58
N LEU A 40 13.56 -3.35 -26.41
CA LEU A 40 14.35 -4.14 -25.46
C LEU A 40 15.83 -4.18 -25.82
N TYR A 41 16.18 -3.96 -27.09
CA TYR A 41 17.58 -3.83 -27.52
C TYR A 41 18.30 -2.62 -26.87
N ALA A 42 17.55 -1.68 -26.27
CA ALA A 42 18.11 -0.58 -25.51
C ALA A 42 18.34 -0.92 -24.01
N VAL A 43 17.99 -2.12 -23.56
CA VAL A 43 18.17 -2.57 -22.17
C VAL A 43 19.61 -3.04 -21.97
N ASP A 44 20.31 -2.44 -21.02
CA ASP A 44 21.65 -2.87 -20.65
C ASP A 44 21.58 -4.24 -19.94
N VAL A 45 22.19 -5.26 -20.55
CA VAL A 45 22.29 -6.63 -20.01
C VAL A 45 23.70 -6.83 -19.48
N ASP A 46 23.81 -7.22 -18.20
CA ASP A 46 25.07 -7.63 -17.60
C ASP A 46 25.37 -9.05 -18.03
N GLU A 47 26.14 -9.22 -19.11
CA GLU A 47 26.34 -10.52 -19.74
C GLU A 47 27.03 -11.53 -18.81
N ASP A 48 27.99 -11.08 -17.99
CA ASP A 48 28.71 -11.95 -17.05
C ASP A 48 27.78 -12.46 -15.95
N TRP A 49 26.95 -11.56 -15.39
CA TRP A 49 25.94 -11.96 -14.42
C TRP A 49 24.87 -12.86 -15.04
N TYR A 50 24.40 -12.51 -16.24
CA TYR A 50 23.33 -13.23 -16.94
C TYR A 50 23.74 -14.67 -17.27
N CYS A 51 24.95 -14.87 -17.80
CA CYS A 51 25.52 -16.19 -18.06
C CYS A 51 25.79 -16.97 -16.77
N SER A 52 26.25 -16.30 -15.71
CA SER A 52 26.42 -16.94 -14.40
C SER A 52 25.08 -17.36 -13.77
N ARG A 53 24.00 -16.63 -14.03
CA ARG A 53 22.66 -16.88 -13.47
C ARG A 53 21.87 -17.92 -14.28
N TYR A 54 22.07 -17.95 -15.59
CA TYR A 54 21.36 -18.81 -16.54
C TYR A 54 22.36 -19.69 -17.32
N PRO A 55 22.81 -20.82 -16.73
CA PRO A 55 23.82 -21.68 -17.34
C PRO A 55 23.41 -22.31 -18.68
N ASP A 56 22.10 -22.47 -18.91
CA ASP A 56 21.52 -22.92 -20.18
C ASP A 56 21.81 -21.93 -21.32
N VAL A 57 21.80 -20.63 -21.02
CA VAL A 57 22.12 -19.56 -21.97
C VAL A 57 23.64 -19.48 -22.21
N ASP A 58 24.47 -19.61 -21.17
CA ASP A 58 25.93 -19.70 -21.33
C ASP A 58 26.33 -20.88 -22.24
N GLN A 59 25.71 -22.04 -22.04
CA GLN A 59 25.92 -23.20 -22.91
C GLN A 59 25.49 -22.93 -24.35
N ALA A 60 24.29 -22.35 -24.56
CA ALA A 60 23.79 -22.02 -25.89
C ALA A 60 24.67 -20.99 -26.63
N ILE A 61 25.30 -20.06 -25.90
CA ILE A 61 26.26 -19.11 -26.46
C ILE A 61 27.56 -19.82 -26.87
N ARG A 62 28.10 -20.71 -26.02
CA ARG A 62 29.33 -21.48 -26.33
C ARG A 62 29.14 -22.44 -27.51
N GLU A 63 27.95 -22.98 -27.67
CA GLU A 63 27.57 -23.83 -28.80
C GLU A 63 27.22 -23.02 -30.07
N GLY A 64 27.18 -21.68 -29.98
CA GLY A 64 26.89 -20.78 -31.09
C GLY A 64 25.41 -20.73 -31.50
N ALA A 65 24.53 -21.33 -30.70
CA ALA A 65 23.08 -21.33 -30.95
C ALA A 65 22.44 -19.96 -30.66
N VAL A 66 23.03 -19.17 -29.75
CA VAL A 66 22.62 -17.80 -29.44
C VAL A 66 23.84 -16.88 -29.47
N ARG A 67 23.70 -15.64 -29.98
CA ARG A 67 24.87 -14.80 -30.28
C ARG A 67 25.50 -14.16 -29.05
N SER A 68 24.69 -13.78 -28.06
CA SER A 68 25.13 -13.22 -26.79
C SER A 68 24.03 -13.28 -25.73
N ALA A 69 24.35 -12.99 -24.48
CA ALA A 69 23.37 -12.94 -23.40
C ALA A 69 22.34 -11.83 -23.64
N HIS A 70 22.77 -10.68 -24.19
CA HIS A 70 21.88 -9.62 -24.62
C HIS A 70 20.93 -10.05 -25.75
N ASP A 71 21.45 -10.75 -26.77
CA ASP A 71 20.64 -11.27 -27.88
C ASP A 71 19.60 -12.27 -27.37
N HIS A 72 19.98 -13.18 -26.46
CA HIS A 72 19.04 -14.08 -25.80
C HIS A 72 17.96 -13.31 -25.03
N PHE A 73 18.36 -12.31 -24.25
CA PHE A 73 17.43 -11.53 -23.43
C PHE A 73 16.38 -10.81 -24.27
N VAL A 74 16.79 -10.14 -25.35
CA VAL A 74 15.88 -9.39 -26.24
C VAL A 74 14.91 -10.29 -27.00
N THR A 75 15.35 -11.48 -27.38
CA THR A 75 14.58 -12.38 -28.25
C THR A 75 13.73 -13.39 -27.47
N SER A 76 14.12 -13.79 -26.26
CA SER A 76 13.42 -14.82 -25.49
C SER A 76 13.45 -14.57 -23.97
N GLY A 77 14.60 -14.22 -23.40
CA GLY A 77 14.79 -14.10 -21.95
C GLY A 77 13.82 -13.14 -21.27
N TYR A 78 13.55 -11.97 -21.85
CA TYR A 78 12.56 -11.03 -21.33
C TYR A 78 11.15 -11.62 -21.30
N PHE A 79 10.75 -12.33 -22.36
CA PHE A 79 9.43 -12.95 -22.47
C PHE A 79 9.27 -14.18 -21.56
N GLU A 80 10.38 -14.80 -21.17
CA GLU A 80 10.46 -15.87 -20.17
C GLU A 80 10.52 -15.37 -18.73
N GLY A 81 10.57 -14.04 -18.52
CA GLY A 81 10.67 -13.43 -17.20
C GLY A 81 12.07 -13.49 -16.57
N ARG A 82 13.11 -13.67 -17.37
CA ARG A 82 14.51 -13.60 -16.91
C ARG A 82 14.91 -12.14 -16.65
N LEU A 83 15.83 -11.94 -15.72
CA LEU A 83 16.32 -10.61 -15.35
C LEU A 83 17.59 -10.28 -16.15
N PRO A 84 17.81 -9.03 -16.58
CA PRO A 84 18.98 -8.66 -17.38
C PRO A 84 20.26 -8.41 -16.55
N SER A 85 20.17 -8.22 -15.23
CA SER A 85 21.33 -7.97 -14.36
C SER A 85 21.05 -8.21 -12.86
N GLY A 86 22.11 -8.34 -12.06
CA GLY A 86 22.07 -8.66 -10.62
C GLY A 86 21.64 -7.52 -9.69
N THR A 87 21.39 -6.32 -10.21
CA THR A 87 20.86 -5.21 -9.42
C THR A 87 19.33 -5.24 -9.27
N ALA A 88 18.66 -6.22 -9.91
CA ALA A 88 17.21 -6.39 -9.87
C ALA A 88 16.72 -7.32 -8.74
N ASP A 89 17.44 -7.40 -7.62
CA ASP A 89 17.02 -8.19 -6.45
C ASP A 89 16.12 -7.38 -5.51
N THR A 90 14.85 -7.22 -5.87
CA THR A 90 13.78 -7.11 -4.85
C THR A 90 12.51 -7.84 -5.31
N TYR A 91 12.54 -9.16 -5.15
CA TYR A 91 11.37 -9.94 -4.75
C TYR A 91 11.73 -10.69 -3.46
N PRO A 92 11.03 -10.48 -2.34
CA PRO A 92 11.23 -11.32 -1.16
C PRO A 92 10.67 -12.72 -1.44
N SER A 93 11.56 -13.68 -1.63
CA SER A 93 11.22 -15.11 -1.67
C SER A 93 10.82 -15.59 -0.29
N LYS A 94 9.60 -16.13 -0.16
CA LYS A 94 9.17 -16.93 0.99
C LYS A 94 10.10 -18.14 1.15
N GLN A 95 10.66 -18.34 2.33
CA GLN A 95 11.20 -19.63 2.75
C GLN A 95 10.66 -20.06 4.13
N PRO A 96 10.54 -21.37 4.37
CA PRO A 96 9.70 -21.93 5.42
C PRO A 96 10.46 -22.11 6.73
N VAL A 97 9.79 -21.90 7.86
CA VAL A 97 10.38 -22.16 9.19
C VAL A 97 9.85 -23.48 9.73
N SER A 98 10.80 -24.34 10.07
CA SER A 98 10.66 -25.69 10.60
C SER A 98 10.16 -25.75 12.05
N SER A 99 9.35 -26.78 12.31
CA SER A 99 8.82 -27.23 13.60
C SER A 99 9.89 -27.58 14.63
N HIS A 100 9.75 -27.12 15.88
CA HIS A 100 10.27 -27.79 17.08
C HIS A 100 9.28 -27.66 18.25
N ASN A 101 8.88 -28.81 18.81
CA ASN A 101 8.06 -28.97 20.01
C ASN A 101 8.92 -28.78 21.28
N VAL A 102 8.42 -28.09 22.31
CA VAL A 102 8.69 -28.43 23.73
C VAL A 102 7.48 -28.05 24.61
N THR A 103 7.27 -28.92 25.60
CA THR A 103 6.18 -29.20 26.56
C THR A 103 5.89 -28.22 27.70
N ASN A 104 4.58 -28.10 27.99
CA ASN A 104 3.82 -28.12 29.27
C ASN A 104 4.29 -27.47 30.59
N SER A 105 3.23 -26.99 31.28
CA SER A 105 3.00 -26.74 32.72
C SER A 105 3.52 -25.39 33.26
N THR A 106 2.82 -24.65 34.13
CA THR A 106 1.98 -25.09 35.27
C THR A 106 0.91 -24.05 35.63
N VAL A 107 -0.20 -24.54 36.17
CA VAL A 107 -1.33 -23.80 36.77
C VAL A 107 -0.90 -23.11 38.08
N ALA A 108 -1.33 -21.86 38.28
CA ALA A 108 -1.40 -21.26 39.61
C ALA A 108 -2.74 -20.51 39.78
N GLN A 109 -3.52 -20.96 40.76
CA GLN A 109 -4.79 -20.37 41.21
C GLN A 109 -4.57 -19.35 42.34
N LYS A 110 -5.61 -18.52 42.54
CA LYS A 110 -5.95 -17.62 43.68
C LYS A 110 -5.41 -16.20 43.51
N SER A 111 -6.17 -15.14 43.80
CA SER A 111 -7.33 -14.97 44.68
C SER A 111 -8.11 -13.70 44.31
N GLN A 112 -9.43 -13.76 44.48
CA GLN A 112 -10.37 -12.64 44.35
C GLN A 112 -10.09 -11.54 45.37
N GLN A 113 -9.87 -10.33 44.88
CA GLN A 113 -10.12 -9.07 45.54
C GLN A 113 -10.65 -8.16 44.43
N GLU A 114 -11.92 -7.74 44.50
CA GLU A 114 -12.54 -6.86 43.50
C GLU A 114 -11.89 -5.47 43.57
N ASN A 115 -10.68 -5.37 43.00
CA ASN A 115 -10.17 -4.12 42.48
C ASN A 115 -10.97 -3.83 41.22
N VAL A 116 -11.58 -2.64 41.12
CA VAL A 116 -12.08 -2.14 39.84
C VAL A 116 -10.86 -1.94 38.97
N ASN A 117 -10.49 -2.97 38.21
CA ASN A 117 -9.39 -2.89 37.25
C ASN A 117 -9.75 -1.81 36.22
N GLN A 118 -8.79 -0.92 35.97
CA GLN A 118 -8.92 0.06 34.91
C GLN A 118 -9.03 -0.62 33.55
N ASP A 119 -9.61 0.09 32.58
CA ASP A 119 -9.84 -0.45 31.26
C ASP A 119 -8.59 -0.35 30.38
N LEU A 120 -8.34 -1.41 29.61
CA LEU A 120 -7.46 -1.38 28.44
C LEU A 120 -8.34 -1.55 27.22
N ILE A 121 -8.54 -0.45 26.49
CA ILE A 121 -9.46 -0.37 25.36
C ILE A 121 -8.66 -0.48 24.07
N LEU A 122 -8.99 -1.44 23.22
CA LEU A 122 -8.35 -1.66 21.94
C LEU A 122 -9.35 -1.41 20.81
N HIS A 123 -9.09 -0.42 19.96
CA HIS A 123 -9.72 -0.31 18.66
C HIS A 123 -8.83 -0.97 17.61
N ILE A 124 -9.27 -2.12 17.12
CA ILE A 124 -8.39 -3.02 16.35
C ILE A 124 -8.65 -3.01 14.84
N GLY A 125 -9.53 -2.16 14.31
CA GLY A 125 -9.88 -2.18 12.88
C GLY A 125 -11.10 -3.09 12.62
N HIS A 126 -11.13 -3.95 11.60
CA HIS A 126 -10.07 -4.28 10.62
C HIS A 126 -9.89 -3.19 9.54
N GLY A 127 -8.91 -3.31 8.65
CA GLY A 127 -8.70 -2.32 7.58
C GLY A 127 -9.95 -2.04 6.74
N LYS A 128 -10.12 -0.79 6.29
CA LYS A 128 -11.27 -0.29 5.50
C LYS A 128 -12.58 -0.08 6.25
N THR A 129 -12.51 0.11 7.57
CA THR A 129 -13.66 0.41 8.43
C THR A 129 -13.58 1.80 9.09
N GLY A 130 -12.80 2.72 8.51
CA GLY A 130 -12.72 4.10 9.02
C GLY A 130 -11.68 4.34 10.11
N THR A 131 -10.76 3.39 10.35
CA THR A 131 -9.71 3.44 11.38
C THR A 131 -8.95 4.77 11.40
N SER A 132 -8.43 5.22 10.25
CA SER A 132 -7.63 6.47 10.19
C SER A 132 -8.44 7.72 10.56
N PHE A 133 -9.74 7.73 10.26
CA PHE A 133 -10.61 8.84 10.64
C PHE A 133 -10.87 8.85 12.14
N ILE A 134 -11.18 7.67 12.73
CA ILE A 134 -11.30 7.51 14.19
C ILE A 134 -10.00 7.97 14.87
N GLN A 135 -8.83 7.52 14.39
CA GLN A 135 -7.53 7.90 14.95
C GLN A 135 -7.27 9.42 14.87
N SER A 136 -7.69 10.08 13.79
CA SER A 136 -7.64 11.55 13.66
C SER A 136 -8.49 12.25 14.72
N VAL A 137 -9.72 11.77 14.93
CA VAL A 137 -10.59 12.28 15.99
C VAL A 137 -9.97 12.03 17.37
N LEU A 138 -9.43 10.85 17.65
CA LEU A 138 -8.79 10.56 18.93
C LEU A 138 -7.58 11.46 19.20
N ALA A 139 -6.74 11.70 18.20
CA ALA A 139 -5.58 12.57 18.31
C ALA A 139 -5.96 14.03 18.63
N LEU A 140 -7.03 14.53 18.01
CA LEU A 140 -7.54 15.89 18.24
C LEU A 140 -8.25 16.07 19.59
N ASN A 141 -8.62 14.97 20.26
CA ASN A 141 -9.42 15.00 21.49
C ASN A 141 -8.68 14.44 22.72
N LYS A 142 -7.35 14.26 22.69
CA LYS A 142 -6.55 13.65 23.79
C LYS A 142 -6.84 14.23 25.17
N ASP A 143 -6.73 15.55 25.33
CA ASP A 143 -6.97 16.22 26.61
C ASP A 143 -8.40 16.01 27.10
N ARG A 144 -9.36 15.93 26.17
CA ARG A 144 -10.78 15.69 26.49
C ARG A 144 -10.98 14.23 26.90
N LEU A 145 -10.39 13.27 26.20
CA LEU A 145 -10.41 11.85 26.57
C LEU A 145 -9.85 11.65 27.98
N GLU A 146 -8.71 12.28 28.31
CA GLU A 146 -8.10 12.16 29.64
C GLU A 146 -8.99 12.77 30.73
N ARG A 147 -9.64 13.92 30.48
CA ARG A 147 -10.63 14.50 31.40
C ARG A 147 -11.83 13.58 31.66
N PHE A 148 -12.18 12.74 30.69
CA PHE A 148 -13.23 11.73 30.79
C PHE A 148 -12.68 10.36 31.25
N GLY A 149 -11.44 10.30 31.74
CA GLY A 149 -10.86 9.12 32.39
C GLY A 149 -10.16 8.14 31.45
N VAL A 150 -10.06 8.43 30.15
CA VAL A 150 -9.40 7.55 29.16
C VAL A 150 -8.15 8.22 28.61
N LEU A 151 -6.99 7.66 28.90
CA LEU A 151 -5.73 8.14 28.34
C LEU A 151 -5.52 7.58 26.93
N TYR A 152 -5.37 8.46 25.94
CA TYR A 152 -4.92 8.11 24.59
C TYR A 152 -3.45 8.54 24.41
N PRO A 153 -2.47 7.63 24.57
CA PRO A 153 -1.06 7.99 24.58
C PRO A 153 -0.59 8.81 23.37
N GLY A 154 0.36 9.72 23.61
CA GLY A 154 1.09 10.46 22.57
C GLY A 154 1.88 9.52 21.66
N HIS A 155 1.89 9.80 20.36
CA HIS A 155 2.59 9.00 19.36
C HIS A 155 3.07 9.89 18.18
N GLU A 156 4.13 9.50 17.48
CA GLU A 156 4.69 10.29 16.37
C GLU A 156 3.68 10.51 15.22
N SER A 157 2.72 9.60 15.07
CA SER A 157 1.66 9.68 14.06
C SER A 157 0.58 10.72 14.38
N ASP A 158 0.60 11.33 15.57
CA ASP A 158 -0.38 12.34 15.99
C ASP A 158 -0.38 13.57 15.08
N VAL A 159 0.78 13.97 14.58
CA VAL A 159 0.93 15.13 13.68
C VAL A 159 0.18 14.87 12.37
N MET A 160 0.29 13.66 11.84
CA MET A 160 -0.44 13.27 10.62
C MET A 160 -1.95 13.18 10.89
N ALA A 161 -2.33 12.64 12.04
CA ALA A 161 -3.71 12.48 12.47
C ALA A 161 -4.43 13.83 12.64
N SER A 162 -3.77 14.84 13.22
CA SER A 162 -4.35 16.17 13.38
C SER A 162 -4.61 16.90 12.06
N ASP A 163 -3.85 16.55 11.01
CA ASP A 163 -4.01 17.07 9.66
C ASP A 163 -5.05 16.27 8.83
N GLY A 164 -5.71 15.27 9.43
CA GLY A 164 -6.67 14.38 8.76
C GLY A 164 -6.02 13.43 7.74
N ARG A 165 -4.71 13.19 7.85
CA ARG A 165 -3.95 12.30 6.96
C ARG A 165 -4.03 10.85 7.45
N ILE A 166 -3.60 9.92 6.60
CA ILE A 166 -3.47 8.51 6.97
C ILE A 166 -2.48 8.40 8.14
N THR A 167 -2.86 7.65 9.16
CA THR A 167 -2.09 7.43 10.38
C THR A 167 -2.13 5.96 10.76
N SER A 168 -1.07 5.47 11.40
CA SER A 168 -0.99 4.14 12.03
C SER A 168 -1.65 4.11 13.41
N GLY A 169 -2.02 5.28 13.97
CA GLY A 169 -2.45 5.42 15.36
C GLY A 169 -1.32 5.14 16.35
N ASN A 170 -1.65 4.62 17.53
CA ASN A 170 -0.73 4.44 18.66
C ASN A 170 -0.63 2.99 19.15
N GLY A 171 -1.19 2.03 18.40
CA GLY A 171 -1.28 0.63 18.84
C GLY A 171 0.04 -0.14 18.82
N ASP A 172 1.06 0.34 18.14
CA ASP A 172 2.42 -0.23 18.24
C ASP A 172 2.98 -0.15 19.67
N LEU A 173 2.56 0.85 20.45
CA LEU A 173 2.95 1.01 21.85
C LEU A 173 2.55 -0.18 22.72
N ILE A 174 1.34 -0.75 22.55
CA ILE A 174 0.90 -1.88 23.39
C ILE A 174 1.60 -3.19 23.02
N LEU A 175 2.05 -3.30 21.77
CA LEU A 175 2.79 -4.45 21.27
C LEU A 175 4.21 -4.50 21.81
N ASN A 176 4.78 -3.34 22.19
CA ASN A 176 6.03 -3.28 22.93
C ASN A 176 5.82 -3.79 24.38
N PRO A 177 6.40 -4.95 24.77
CA PRO A 177 6.24 -5.49 26.12
C PRO A 177 6.86 -4.59 27.21
N GLU A 178 7.81 -3.72 26.84
CA GLU A 178 8.47 -2.79 27.77
C GLU A 178 7.67 -1.51 28.00
N TYR A 179 6.61 -1.26 27.22
CA TYR A 179 5.78 -0.08 27.39
C TYR A 179 5.05 -0.14 28.74
N LYS A 180 5.36 0.80 29.63
CA LYS A 180 4.83 0.81 31.01
C LYS A 180 3.43 1.41 31.05
N LEU A 181 2.48 0.65 31.60
CA LEU A 181 1.14 1.13 31.91
C LEU A 181 1.01 1.38 33.41
N ASN A 182 0.32 2.47 33.78
CA ASN A 182 -0.07 2.73 35.16
C ASN A 182 -1.43 2.07 35.41
N SER A 183 -1.51 1.17 36.39
CA SER A 183 -2.74 0.46 36.78
C SER A 183 -3.86 1.38 37.28
N GLU A 184 -3.59 2.64 37.58
CA GLU A 184 -4.57 3.64 38.02
C GLU A 184 -5.23 4.41 36.86
N LYS A 185 -4.78 4.22 35.61
CA LYS A 185 -5.35 4.87 34.43
C LYS A 185 -5.99 3.87 33.49
N SER A 186 -7.09 4.26 32.85
CA SER A 186 -7.63 3.54 31.68
C SER A 186 -6.94 4.02 30.41
N TYR A 187 -6.70 3.11 29.46
CA TYR A 187 -5.96 3.39 28.23
C TYR A 187 -6.78 3.07 26.98
N LEU A 188 -6.57 3.84 25.92
CA LEU A 188 -7.06 3.56 24.58
C LEU A 188 -5.89 3.40 23.59
N PHE A 189 -5.85 2.27 22.91
CA PHE A 189 -4.95 2.01 21.79
C PHE A 189 -5.75 1.74 20.52
N SER A 190 -5.34 2.37 19.42
CA SER A 190 -6.05 2.28 18.14
C SER A 190 -5.06 2.05 17.01
N ASN A 191 -5.10 0.87 16.39
CA ASN A 191 -4.34 0.51 15.19
C ASN A 191 -4.98 -0.72 14.54
N GLU A 192 -5.20 -0.67 13.22
CA GLU A 192 -5.78 -1.80 12.47
C GLU A 192 -4.86 -3.03 12.39
N ASP A 193 -3.54 -2.85 12.57
CA ASP A 193 -2.59 -3.95 12.60
C ASP A 193 -2.80 -4.87 13.82
N LEU A 194 -3.36 -4.34 14.92
CA LEU A 194 -3.69 -5.11 16.11
C LEU A 194 -4.68 -6.25 15.80
N PHE A 195 -5.55 -6.07 14.79
CA PHE A 195 -6.48 -7.11 14.33
C PHE A 195 -5.79 -8.43 14.04
N ASN A 196 -4.62 -8.33 13.39
CA ASN A 196 -3.87 -9.49 12.94
C ASN A 196 -2.84 -9.90 13.99
N GLN A 197 -2.04 -8.94 14.45
CA GLN A 197 -0.85 -9.21 15.27
C GLN A 197 -1.19 -9.79 16.64
N LEU A 198 -2.30 -9.37 17.26
CA LEU A 198 -2.70 -9.92 18.56
C LEU A 198 -3.19 -11.37 18.45
N LEU A 199 -3.72 -11.79 17.30
CA LEU A 199 -4.11 -13.17 17.03
C LEU A 199 -2.95 -14.08 16.62
N GLU A 200 -1.71 -13.57 16.55
CA GLU A 200 -0.53 -14.37 16.21
C GLU A 200 0.04 -15.05 17.47
N GLY A 201 0.01 -16.38 17.47
CA GLY A 201 0.57 -17.19 18.55
C GLY A 201 -0.05 -16.86 19.92
N ASP A 202 0.78 -16.56 20.90
CA ASP A 202 0.39 -16.18 22.26
C ASP A 202 0.38 -14.65 22.49
N THR A 203 0.45 -13.84 21.42
CA THR A 203 0.71 -12.39 21.52
C THR A 203 -0.35 -11.67 22.36
N LEU A 204 -1.65 -11.89 22.11
CA LEU A 204 -2.73 -11.30 22.94
C LEU A 204 -2.53 -11.58 24.43
N GLU A 205 -2.20 -12.81 24.80
CA GLU A 205 -1.99 -13.16 26.20
C GLU A 205 -0.76 -12.46 26.77
N ARG A 206 0.36 -12.55 26.05
CA ARG A 206 1.66 -12.02 26.48
C ARG A 206 1.64 -10.50 26.63
N VAL A 207 1.04 -9.77 25.69
CA VAL A 207 1.15 -8.31 25.61
C VAL A 207 -0.09 -7.58 26.10
N VAL A 208 -1.23 -8.24 26.26
CA VAL A 208 -2.48 -7.60 26.72
C VAL A 208 -3.01 -8.25 28.00
N LEU A 209 -3.40 -9.54 27.95
CA LEU A 209 -4.15 -10.16 29.05
C LEU A 209 -3.36 -10.26 30.36
N ARG A 210 -2.05 -10.48 30.29
CA ARG A 210 -1.17 -10.56 31.48
C ARG A 210 -0.94 -9.22 32.18
N ARG A 211 -1.41 -8.09 31.62
CA ARG A 211 -1.19 -6.76 32.19
C ARG A 211 -2.18 -6.39 33.31
N GLY A 212 -3.18 -7.21 33.59
CA GLY A 212 -4.09 -7.03 34.74
C GLY A 212 -5.14 -5.93 34.57
N PHE A 213 -5.46 -5.53 33.33
CA PHE A 213 -6.51 -4.57 33.02
C PHE A 213 -7.82 -5.28 32.66
N ASN A 214 -8.95 -4.59 32.78
CA ASN A 214 -10.20 -5.02 32.16
C ASN A 214 -10.10 -4.75 30.65
N LEU A 215 -10.02 -5.82 29.84
CA LEU A 215 -9.88 -5.67 28.40
C LEU A 215 -11.25 -5.38 27.77
N ARG A 216 -11.32 -4.27 27.03
CA ARG A 216 -12.43 -3.95 26.11
C ARG A 216 -11.90 -3.83 24.70
N VAL A 217 -12.55 -4.47 23.74
CA VAL A 217 -12.16 -4.45 22.33
C VAL A 217 -13.30 -3.91 21.49
N VAL A 218 -13.02 -2.90 20.67
CA VAL A 218 -13.95 -2.36 19.67
C VAL A 218 -13.46 -2.78 18.29
N LEU A 219 -14.29 -3.58 17.61
CA LEU A 219 -14.03 -4.12 16.28
C LEU A 219 -15.12 -3.64 15.33
N TYR A 220 -14.72 -2.95 14.27
CA TYR A 220 -15.61 -2.68 13.15
C TYR A 220 -15.48 -3.79 12.10
N THR A 221 -16.64 -4.27 11.65
CA THR A 221 -16.81 -5.10 10.46
C THR A 221 -17.48 -4.27 9.35
N ARG A 222 -17.71 -4.85 8.19
CA ARG A 222 -18.34 -4.18 7.04
C ARG A 222 -19.04 -5.21 6.15
N ASN A 223 -20.03 -4.77 5.39
CA ASN A 223 -20.68 -5.63 4.39
C ASN A 223 -19.66 -6.24 3.42
N VAL A 224 -19.97 -7.45 2.96
CA VAL A 224 -19.00 -8.37 2.35
C VAL A 224 -18.37 -7.79 1.09
N PHE A 225 -19.17 -7.45 0.08
CA PHE A 225 -18.63 -6.94 -1.18
C PHE A 225 -18.04 -5.54 -1.01
N GLU A 226 -18.59 -4.71 -0.13
CA GLU A 226 -17.98 -3.41 0.19
C GLU A 226 -16.55 -3.53 0.70
N VAL A 227 -16.26 -4.45 1.62
CA VAL A 227 -14.88 -4.64 2.12
C VAL A 227 -14.00 -5.31 1.08
N LEU A 228 -14.50 -6.30 0.35
CA LEU A 228 -13.72 -7.01 -0.67
C LEU A 228 -13.31 -6.07 -1.82
N PHE A 229 -14.24 -5.26 -2.31
CA PHE A 229 -13.98 -4.26 -3.36
C PHE A 229 -13.03 -3.16 -2.87
N SER A 230 -13.19 -2.71 -1.61
CA SER A 230 -12.26 -1.74 -1.01
C SER A 230 -10.86 -2.34 -0.81
N GLY A 231 -10.78 -3.62 -0.47
CA GLY A 231 -9.54 -4.38 -0.34
C GLY A 231 -8.81 -4.47 -1.67
N TRP A 232 -9.48 -4.89 -2.74
CA TRP A 232 -8.92 -4.93 -4.10
C TRP A 232 -8.30 -3.59 -4.50
N GLY A 233 -9.07 -2.50 -4.35
CA GLY A 233 -8.59 -1.17 -4.69
C GLY A 233 -7.37 -0.73 -3.88
N GLN A 234 -7.28 -1.14 -2.62
CA GLN A 234 -6.10 -0.85 -1.79
C GLN A 234 -4.88 -1.65 -2.21
N TRP A 235 -5.06 -2.93 -2.55
CA TRP A 235 -3.98 -3.78 -3.04
C TRP A 235 -3.43 -3.27 -4.37
N ILE A 236 -4.27 -2.70 -5.25
CA ILE A 236 -3.79 -1.98 -6.44
C ILE A 236 -3.02 -0.73 -6.03
N LYS A 237 -3.61 0.14 -5.19
CA LYS A 237 -2.99 1.42 -4.81
C LYS A 237 -1.68 1.28 -4.06
N ARG A 238 -1.53 0.31 -3.15
CA ARG A 238 -0.40 0.26 -2.21
C ARG A 238 0.36 -1.06 -2.24
N GLY A 239 -0.28 -2.13 -2.66
CA GLY A 239 0.29 -3.47 -2.65
C GLY A 239 0.89 -3.93 -3.97
N GLY A 240 0.79 -3.13 -5.03
CA GLY A 240 1.31 -3.49 -6.35
C GLY A 240 0.50 -4.58 -7.06
N LEU A 241 -0.77 -4.77 -6.71
CA LEU A 241 -1.61 -5.80 -7.32
C LEU A 241 -1.81 -5.53 -8.82
N VAL A 242 -1.72 -6.61 -9.61
CA VAL A 242 -1.89 -6.59 -11.07
C VAL A 242 -3.14 -7.31 -11.56
N LYS A 243 -3.84 -8.05 -10.69
CA LYS A 243 -5.05 -8.80 -11.05
C LYS A 243 -6.25 -7.87 -11.15
N ASP A 244 -7.13 -8.12 -12.12
CA ASP A 244 -8.44 -7.47 -12.16
C ASP A 244 -9.31 -7.92 -10.97
N LEU A 245 -10.46 -7.25 -10.82
CA LEU A 245 -11.34 -7.48 -9.67
C LEU A 245 -11.86 -8.92 -9.61
N ASN A 246 -12.27 -9.51 -10.73
CA ASN A 246 -12.87 -10.85 -10.70
C ASN A 246 -11.81 -11.91 -10.38
N SER A 247 -10.64 -11.85 -11.03
CA SER A 247 -9.53 -12.75 -10.69
C SER A 247 -9.08 -12.60 -9.24
N PHE A 248 -8.99 -11.37 -8.71
CA PHE A 248 -8.68 -11.15 -7.30
C PHE A 248 -9.71 -11.78 -6.36
N LEU A 249 -11.01 -11.59 -6.65
CA LEU A 249 -12.08 -12.14 -5.82
C LEU A 249 -12.11 -13.67 -5.88
N ILE A 250 -11.81 -14.29 -7.01
CA ILE A 250 -11.79 -15.75 -7.10
C ILE A 250 -10.54 -16.31 -6.38
N GLU A 251 -9.35 -15.77 -6.68
CA GLU A 251 -8.07 -16.37 -6.30
C GLU A 251 -7.54 -15.91 -4.94
N ASP A 252 -7.65 -14.61 -4.63
CA ASP A 252 -6.93 -13.98 -3.51
C ASP A 252 -7.85 -13.55 -2.37
N SER A 253 -9.18 -13.52 -2.58
CA SER A 253 -10.08 -13.31 -1.46
C SER A 253 -10.13 -14.57 -0.60
N SER A 254 -9.12 -14.75 0.22
CA SER A 254 -9.26 -15.55 1.44
C SER A 254 -10.53 -15.09 2.16
N ASN A 255 -11.13 -15.93 3.01
CA ASN A 255 -12.27 -15.54 3.84
C ASN A 255 -11.95 -14.38 4.83
N TYR A 256 -10.80 -13.73 4.70
CA TYR A 256 -10.41 -12.49 5.33
C TYR A 256 -11.30 -11.32 4.86
N PRO A 257 -11.68 -10.41 5.77
CA PRO A 257 -11.32 -10.36 7.18
C PRO A 257 -12.20 -11.24 8.08
N PHE A 258 -13.29 -11.80 7.57
CA PHE A 258 -14.33 -12.46 8.38
C PHE A 258 -13.83 -13.70 9.14
N SER A 259 -12.92 -14.49 8.57
CA SER A 259 -12.29 -15.60 9.30
C SER A 259 -11.59 -15.12 10.58
N LYS A 260 -10.95 -13.95 10.56
CA LYS A 260 -10.31 -13.34 11.74
C LYS A 260 -11.33 -12.71 12.69
N VAL A 261 -12.44 -12.17 12.17
CA VAL A 261 -13.56 -11.71 13.02
C VAL A 261 -14.11 -12.87 13.86
N ALA A 262 -14.30 -14.06 13.25
CA ALA A 262 -14.70 -15.26 13.97
C ALA A 262 -13.69 -15.64 15.08
N LEU A 263 -12.38 -15.58 14.78
CA LEU A 263 -11.34 -15.82 15.80
C LEU A 263 -11.35 -14.80 16.95
N TRP A 264 -11.70 -13.54 16.68
CA TRP A 264 -11.86 -12.53 17.73
C TRP A 264 -13.06 -12.82 18.63
N LEU A 265 -14.18 -13.26 18.06
CA LEU A 265 -15.34 -13.70 18.83
C LEU A 265 -14.97 -14.93 19.70
N ASP A 266 -14.23 -15.89 19.14
CA ASP A 266 -13.75 -17.07 19.88
C ASP A 266 -12.79 -16.66 21.02
N ALA A 267 -11.91 -15.69 20.77
CA ALA A 267 -11.00 -15.16 21.78
C ALA A 267 -11.77 -14.45 22.91
N ALA A 268 -12.79 -13.66 22.59
CA ALA A 268 -13.62 -12.96 23.56
C ALA A 268 -14.34 -13.96 24.48
N GLU A 269 -14.94 -15.01 23.92
CA GLU A 269 -15.57 -16.08 24.69
C GLU A 269 -14.55 -16.86 25.54
N ARG A 270 -13.40 -17.20 24.96
CA ARG A 270 -12.36 -18.00 25.63
C ARG A 270 -11.72 -17.26 26.81
N TYR A 271 -11.44 -15.97 26.66
CA TYR A 271 -10.71 -15.17 27.65
C TYR A 271 -11.62 -14.26 28.48
N GLY A 272 -12.91 -14.18 28.14
CA GLY A 272 -13.92 -13.45 28.92
C GLY A 272 -13.77 -11.93 28.90
N PHE A 273 -13.27 -11.36 27.80
CA PHE A 273 -13.19 -9.90 27.63
C PHE A 273 -14.39 -9.36 26.84
N ASP A 274 -14.68 -8.06 27.01
CA ASP A 274 -15.76 -7.41 26.29
C ASP A 274 -15.35 -7.11 24.84
N LEU A 275 -16.11 -7.61 23.87
CA LEU A 275 -15.90 -7.38 22.45
C LEU A 275 -17.15 -6.72 21.85
N THR A 276 -17.04 -5.43 21.59
CA THR A 276 -18.05 -4.67 20.85
C THR A 276 -17.79 -4.78 19.35
N VAL A 277 -18.71 -5.40 18.62
CA VAL A 277 -18.66 -5.48 17.16
C VAL A 277 -19.66 -4.50 16.55
N ARG A 278 -19.19 -3.64 15.64
CA ARG A 278 -20.02 -2.68 14.89
C ARG A 278 -19.92 -2.89 13.39
N ASN A 279 -21.04 -2.83 12.67
CA ASN A 279 -21.01 -2.82 11.21
C ASN A 279 -20.81 -1.39 10.70
N TYR A 280 -19.59 -1.10 10.24
CA TYR A 280 -19.21 0.19 9.62
C TYR A 280 -20.20 0.64 8.55
N SER A 281 -20.77 -0.29 7.78
CA SER A 281 -21.69 0.05 6.69
C SER A 281 -22.92 0.82 7.18
N ASN A 282 -23.31 0.66 8.44
CA ASN A 282 -24.45 1.34 9.05
C ASN A 282 -24.14 2.75 9.54
N TYR A 283 -22.85 3.08 9.76
CA TYR A 283 -22.44 4.28 10.51
C TYR A 283 -21.43 5.16 9.77
N LYS A 284 -21.27 5.01 8.44
CA LYS A 284 -20.21 5.69 7.66
C LYS A 284 -20.07 7.18 7.94
N THR A 285 -21.18 7.89 8.14
CA THR A 285 -21.23 9.35 8.36
C THR A 285 -21.13 9.76 9.83
N GLU A 286 -21.38 8.84 10.76
CA GLU A 286 -21.48 9.10 12.21
C GLU A 286 -20.54 8.20 13.03
N ILE A 287 -19.56 7.58 12.36
CA ILE A 287 -18.70 6.55 12.95
C ILE A 287 -17.99 7.02 14.23
N SER A 288 -17.55 8.28 14.25
CA SER A 288 -16.88 8.86 15.42
C SER A 288 -17.81 9.00 16.61
N ASP A 289 -19.08 9.36 16.37
CA ASP A 289 -20.06 9.54 17.43
C ASP A 289 -20.44 8.19 18.03
N ILE A 290 -20.59 7.17 17.19
CA ILE A 290 -20.80 5.79 17.63
C ILE A 290 -19.59 5.28 18.40
N PHE A 291 -18.37 5.52 17.90
CA PHE A 291 -17.14 5.11 18.57
C PHE A 291 -17.01 5.75 19.96
N ILE A 292 -17.27 7.06 20.08
CA ILE A 292 -17.23 7.77 21.36
C ILE A 292 -18.32 7.24 22.31
N LYS A 293 -19.53 6.94 21.81
CA LYS A 293 -20.57 6.28 22.61
C LYS A 293 -20.09 4.92 23.13
N ASP A 294 -19.50 4.09 22.29
CA ASP A 294 -18.98 2.76 22.67
C ASP A 294 -17.85 2.88 23.71
N LEU A 295 -16.97 3.87 23.55
CA LEU A 295 -15.88 4.14 24.50
C LEU A 295 -16.40 4.35 25.93
N PHE A 296 -17.53 5.04 26.05
CA PHE A 296 -18.15 5.43 27.33
C PHE A 296 -19.45 4.65 27.63
N ASN A 297 -19.60 3.42 27.13
CA ASN A 297 -20.73 2.53 27.41
C ASN A 297 -22.12 3.18 27.17
N GLY A 298 -22.24 3.96 26.10
CA GLY A 298 -23.46 4.60 25.65
C GLY A 298 -23.75 5.99 26.25
N SER A 299 -22.92 6.50 27.16
CA SER A 299 -23.13 7.80 27.82
C SER A 299 -21.88 8.66 27.79
N ALA A 300 -21.85 9.67 26.91
CA ALA A 300 -20.80 10.68 26.86
C ALA A 300 -21.35 12.13 26.96
N PRO A 301 -22.23 12.44 27.94
CA PRO A 301 -22.80 13.78 28.06
C PRO A 301 -21.69 14.82 28.26
N GLY A 302 -21.67 15.84 27.40
CA GLY A 302 -20.66 16.90 27.43
C GLY A 302 -19.35 16.59 26.69
N PHE A 303 -19.23 15.44 26.03
CA PHE A 303 -18.11 15.17 25.11
C PHE A 303 -18.38 15.80 23.74
N ASP A 304 -18.06 17.09 23.60
CA ASP A 304 -18.14 17.80 22.32
C ASP A 304 -16.96 17.41 21.42
N VAL A 305 -17.19 16.67 20.33
CA VAL A 305 -16.10 16.10 19.52
C VAL A 305 -15.46 17.18 18.64
N THR A 306 -14.13 17.27 18.68
CA THR A 306 -13.37 18.07 17.71
C THR A 306 -13.02 17.20 16.51
N TYR A 307 -13.50 17.58 15.32
CA TYR A 307 -13.28 16.85 14.07
C TYR A 307 -12.12 17.44 13.26
N PRO A 308 -11.42 16.63 12.45
CA PRO A 308 -10.43 17.12 11.49
C PRO A 308 -11.07 18.03 10.44
N LYS A 309 -10.31 19.01 9.94
CA LYS A 309 -10.80 20.04 8.99
C LYS A 309 -11.25 19.47 7.64
N THR A 310 -10.73 18.32 7.25
CA THR A 310 -11.02 17.64 5.98
C THR A 310 -11.74 16.33 6.26
N ALA A 311 -12.95 16.19 5.72
CA ALA A 311 -13.77 14.99 5.91
C ALA A 311 -13.24 13.77 5.14
N THR A 312 -12.57 13.98 4.01
CA THR A 312 -12.10 12.90 3.13
C THR A 312 -10.80 13.30 2.44
N VAL A 313 -9.67 12.76 2.91
CA VAL A 313 -8.34 13.06 2.35
C VAL A 313 -7.89 12.01 1.32
N ASN A 314 -8.58 10.87 1.19
CA ASN A 314 -8.17 9.80 0.28
C ASN A 314 -9.36 9.08 -0.35
N ARG A 315 -9.90 9.64 -1.45
CA ARG A 315 -11.00 9.00 -2.20
C ARG A 315 -10.56 7.66 -2.80
N SER A 316 -11.53 6.78 -3.04
CA SER A 316 -11.31 5.62 -3.92
C SER A 316 -11.09 6.08 -5.36
N LEU A 317 -10.39 5.26 -6.15
CA LEU A 317 -10.15 5.54 -7.56
C LEU A 317 -11.39 5.25 -8.42
N THR A 318 -11.42 5.80 -9.62
CA THR A 318 -12.31 5.34 -10.70
C THR A 318 -11.79 4.01 -11.27
N LEU A 319 -12.63 3.30 -12.04
CA LEU A 319 -12.20 2.09 -12.76
C LEU A 319 -11.02 2.37 -13.69
N ALA A 320 -11.03 3.49 -14.41
CA ALA A 320 -9.95 3.89 -15.29
C ALA A 320 -8.64 4.17 -14.53
N GLU A 321 -8.73 4.84 -13.39
CA GLU A 321 -7.58 5.10 -12.52
C GLU A 321 -7.02 3.81 -11.88
N TYR A 322 -7.89 2.87 -11.48
CA TYR A 322 -7.46 1.55 -11.02
C TYR A 322 -6.75 0.78 -12.12
N GLU A 323 -7.32 0.76 -13.33
CA GLU A 323 -6.73 0.07 -14.48
C GLU A 323 -5.37 0.67 -14.84
N PHE A 324 -5.27 2.00 -14.86
CA PHE A 324 -4.03 2.71 -15.10
C PHE A 324 -2.96 2.35 -14.05
N GLN A 325 -3.30 2.40 -12.75
CA GLN A 325 -2.39 1.98 -11.68
C GLN A 325 -2.02 0.49 -11.78
N ARG A 326 -2.96 -0.39 -12.15
CA ARG A 326 -2.73 -1.83 -12.30
C ARG A 326 -1.76 -2.14 -13.44
N VAL A 327 -1.91 -1.44 -14.57
CA VAL A 327 -0.96 -1.51 -15.70
C VAL A 327 0.41 -0.98 -15.28
N PHE A 328 0.48 0.08 -14.48
CA PHE A 328 1.74 0.53 -13.89
C PHE A 328 2.34 -0.53 -12.97
N ASN A 329 1.57 -1.12 -12.05
CA ASN A 329 2.05 -2.17 -11.15
C ASN A 329 2.67 -3.36 -11.89
N LYS A 330 2.14 -3.67 -13.09
CA LYS A 330 2.67 -4.74 -13.95
C LYS A 330 4.06 -4.42 -14.52
N ASN A 331 4.34 -3.15 -14.79
CA ASN A 331 5.55 -2.71 -15.49
C ASN A 331 6.57 -2.01 -14.58
N LEU A 332 6.12 -1.43 -13.47
CA LEU A 332 6.89 -0.59 -12.58
C LEU A 332 6.35 -0.69 -11.14
N LYS A 333 7.13 -1.32 -10.28
CA LYS A 333 6.85 -1.39 -8.85
C LYS A 333 6.96 -0.02 -8.20
N GLY A 334 6.13 0.22 -7.18
CA GLY A 334 6.19 1.45 -6.39
C GLY A 334 5.81 2.71 -7.17
N SER A 335 4.76 2.63 -7.98
CA SER A 335 4.29 3.72 -8.85
C SER A 335 3.18 4.57 -8.24
N SER A 336 2.65 4.19 -7.09
CA SER A 336 1.52 4.82 -6.42
C SER A 336 1.73 6.30 -6.12
N ASP A 337 2.97 6.69 -5.75
CA ASP A 337 3.37 8.04 -5.36
C ASP A 337 3.28 9.04 -6.52
N PHE A 338 3.40 8.58 -7.76
CA PHE A 338 3.31 9.43 -8.96
C PHE A 338 2.13 9.06 -9.89
N VAL A 339 1.34 8.05 -9.55
CA VAL A 339 0.14 7.65 -10.31
C VAL A 339 -1.11 7.88 -9.45
N SER A 340 -1.48 6.93 -8.59
CA SER A 340 -2.74 6.99 -7.85
C SER A 340 -2.82 8.15 -6.85
N ASP A 341 -1.73 8.43 -6.14
CA ASP A 341 -1.74 9.44 -5.07
C ASP A 341 -1.86 10.85 -5.65
N VAL A 342 -1.12 11.14 -6.72
CA VAL A 342 -1.20 12.45 -7.41
C VAL A 342 -2.60 12.68 -7.98
N LEU A 343 -3.25 11.65 -8.51
CA LEU A 343 -4.62 11.77 -9.04
C LEU A 343 -5.66 12.03 -7.94
N VAL A 344 -5.50 11.40 -6.78
CA VAL A 344 -6.38 11.63 -5.62
C VAL A 344 -6.20 13.05 -5.10
N ASP A 345 -4.95 13.52 -5.01
CA ASP A 345 -4.62 14.85 -4.48
C ASP A 345 -4.99 15.98 -5.45
N ALA A 346 -4.74 15.82 -6.75
CA ALA A 346 -4.94 16.85 -7.75
C ALA A 346 -6.37 16.89 -8.33
N CYS A 347 -7.12 15.78 -8.23
CA CYS A 347 -8.49 15.66 -8.73
C CYS A 347 -9.42 15.10 -7.62
N PRO A 348 -9.58 15.79 -6.47
CA PRO A 348 -10.37 15.30 -5.34
C PRO A 348 -11.88 15.24 -5.62
N GLU A 349 -12.38 16.01 -6.59
CA GLU A 349 -13.79 16.09 -6.98
C GLU A 349 -14.28 14.90 -7.82
N VAL A 350 -13.36 14.13 -8.39
CA VAL A 350 -13.68 12.96 -9.22
C VAL A 350 -14.37 11.90 -8.36
N LYS A 351 -15.57 11.47 -8.77
CA LYS A 351 -16.33 10.45 -8.05
C LYS A 351 -15.77 9.07 -8.33
N ALA A 352 -15.48 8.33 -7.25
CA ALA A 352 -15.06 6.93 -7.35
C ALA A 352 -16.12 6.07 -8.05
N SER A 353 -15.67 5.08 -8.83
CA SER A 353 -16.57 4.14 -9.49
C SER A 353 -17.19 3.18 -8.49
N LYS A 354 -18.46 2.84 -8.69
CA LYS A 354 -19.08 1.70 -8.00
C LYS A 354 -18.59 0.42 -8.66
N LEU A 355 -17.73 -0.30 -7.96
CA LEU A 355 -17.18 -1.56 -8.45
C LEU A 355 -18.29 -2.62 -8.54
N LYS A 356 -18.18 -3.47 -9.56
CA LYS A 356 -19.09 -4.56 -9.86
C LYS A 356 -18.28 -5.79 -10.26
N CYS A 357 -18.78 -6.97 -9.93
CA CYS A 357 -18.19 -8.25 -10.33
C CYS A 357 -19.14 -9.01 -11.27
N THR A 358 -18.66 -10.08 -11.88
CA THR A 358 -19.53 -10.96 -12.68
C THR A 358 -20.39 -11.84 -11.79
N GLU A 359 -21.51 -12.32 -12.33
CA GLU A 359 -22.41 -13.23 -11.61
C GLU A 359 -21.68 -14.50 -11.15
N VAL A 360 -20.84 -15.07 -12.01
CA VAL A 360 -20.02 -16.25 -11.69
C VAL A 360 -19.12 -15.99 -10.48
N THR A 361 -18.45 -14.82 -10.47
CA THR A 361 -17.57 -14.42 -9.36
C THR A 361 -18.37 -14.25 -8.06
N TYR A 362 -19.53 -13.60 -8.15
CA TYR A 362 -20.42 -13.42 -7.00
C TYR A 362 -20.79 -14.76 -6.37
N ASP A 363 -21.25 -15.73 -7.18
CA ASP A 363 -21.70 -17.02 -6.67
C ASP A 363 -20.55 -17.82 -6.01
N VAL A 364 -19.35 -17.74 -6.58
CA VAL A 364 -18.14 -18.33 -5.97
C VAL A 364 -17.83 -17.68 -4.63
N VAL A 365 -17.81 -16.35 -4.54
CA VAL A 365 -17.51 -15.62 -3.30
C VAL A 365 -18.55 -15.94 -2.22
N VAL A 366 -19.84 -15.88 -2.56
CA VAL A 366 -20.94 -16.13 -1.61
C VAL A 366 -20.90 -17.55 -1.08
N SER A 367 -20.73 -18.55 -1.95
CA SER A 367 -20.67 -19.96 -1.51
C SER A 367 -19.56 -20.22 -0.50
N ARG A 368 -18.41 -19.56 -0.65
CA ARG A 368 -17.25 -19.70 0.25
C ARG A 368 -17.43 -18.96 1.57
N ILE A 369 -18.01 -17.76 1.55
CA ILE A 369 -18.03 -16.86 2.70
C ILE A 369 -19.27 -16.99 3.57
N LYS A 370 -20.40 -17.39 2.97
CA LYS A 370 -21.70 -17.44 3.65
C LYS A 370 -21.67 -18.23 4.96
N PRO A 371 -21.05 -19.43 5.06
CA PRO A 371 -21.01 -20.16 6.33
C PRO A 371 -20.34 -19.39 7.48
N ILE A 372 -19.32 -18.58 7.16
CA ILE A 372 -18.60 -17.78 8.16
C ILE A 372 -19.44 -16.57 8.58
N ILE A 373 -20.10 -15.91 7.62
CA ILE A 373 -21.00 -14.78 7.90
C ILE A 373 -22.19 -15.24 8.74
N ASP A 374 -22.78 -16.40 8.43
CA ASP A 374 -23.88 -16.98 9.21
C ASP A 374 -23.44 -17.33 10.65
N ASP A 375 -22.18 -17.71 10.87
CA ASP A 375 -21.64 -17.92 12.21
C ASP A 375 -21.45 -16.61 12.98
N ILE A 376 -20.81 -15.62 12.37
CA ILE A 376 -20.61 -14.29 12.95
C ILE A 376 -21.97 -13.67 13.31
N ASN A 377 -22.93 -13.66 12.38
CA ASN A 377 -24.24 -13.03 12.55
C ASN A 377 -25.12 -13.69 13.61
N ARG A 378 -24.81 -14.93 14.05
CA ARG A 378 -25.48 -15.56 15.20
C ARG A 378 -24.94 -15.07 16.54
N ARG A 379 -23.75 -14.48 16.55
CA ARG A 379 -22.99 -14.11 17.77
C ARG A 379 -22.96 -12.60 18.01
N ILE A 380 -23.39 -11.80 17.05
CA ILE A 380 -23.43 -10.33 17.14
C ILE A 380 -24.88 -9.81 17.14
N PRO A 381 -25.13 -8.57 17.62
CA PRO A 381 -26.48 -8.00 17.66
C PRO A 381 -27.12 -7.89 16.27
N GLU A 382 -28.46 -7.95 16.23
CA GLU A 382 -29.23 -7.88 14.97
C GLU A 382 -28.91 -6.63 14.15
N SER A 383 -28.76 -5.48 14.81
CA SER A 383 -28.42 -4.21 14.17
C SER A 383 -27.01 -4.16 13.60
N GLU A 384 -26.13 -5.09 13.98
CA GLU A 384 -24.72 -5.14 13.60
C GLU A 384 -24.38 -6.26 12.64
N LYS A 385 -25.40 -7.02 12.18
CA LYS A 385 -25.18 -8.11 11.24
C LYS A 385 -24.45 -7.65 9.99
N VAL A 386 -23.48 -8.45 9.58
CA VAL A 386 -22.78 -8.31 8.31
C VAL A 386 -23.71 -8.74 7.19
N ILE A 387 -23.94 -7.84 6.24
CA ILE A 387 -24.79 -8.12 5.08
C ILE A 387 -23.93 -8.64 3.93
N ILE A 388 -24.38 -9.72 3.30
CA ILE A 388 -23.95 -10.11 1.96
C ILE A 388 -24.88 -9.38 1.00
N GLU A 389 -24.35 -8.40 0.29
CA GLU A 389 -25.12 -7.56 -0.64
C GLU A 389 -25.74 -8.42 -1.75
N GLY A 390 -26.96 -8.07 -2.18
CA GLY A 390 -27.66 -8.78 -3.26
C GLY A 390 -27.01 -8.59 -4.63
N LYS A 391 -27.27 -9.52 -5.55
CA LYS A 391 -26.72 -9.51 -6.93
C LYS A 391 -26.97 -8.18 -7.64
N ASP A 392 -28.16 -7.60 -7.51
CA ASP A 392 -28.54 -6.30 -8.06
C ASP A 392 -27.60 -5.15 -7.62
N ALA A 393 -27.09 -5.22 -6.39
CA ALA A 393 -26.20 -4.22 -5.84
C ALA A 393 -24.75 -4.36 -6.32
N VAL A 394 -24.27 -5.55 -6.68
CA VAL A 394 -22.82 -5.82 -6.86
C VAL A 394 -22.44 -6.54 -8.15
N VAL A 395 -23.40 -7.04 -8.92
CA VAL A 395 -23.16 -7.71 -10.21
C VAL A 395 -23.41 -6.75 -11.37
N SER A 396 -22.67 -6.92 -12.46
CA SER A 396 -22.92 -6.31 -13.78
C SER A 396 -22.56 -7.29 -14.90
N ASP A 397 -23.33 -7.25 -15.99
CA ASP A 397 -23.11 -8.05 -17.21
C ASP A 397 -22.13 -7.38 -18.20
N GLU A 398 -21.83 -6.10 -18.00
CA GLU A 398 -20.88 -5.34 -18.81
C GLU A 398 -19.45 -5.73 -18.42
N ILE A 399 -18.85 -6.65 -19.18
CA ILE A 399 -17.47 -7.10 -19.02
C ILE A 399 -16.49 -6.09 -19.67
N ASP A 400 -16.94 -5.37 -20.69
CA ASP A 400 -16.14 -4.37 -21.40
C ASP A 400 -16.30 -3.00 -20.76
N ALA A 401 -15.44 -2.69 -19.79
CA ALA A 401 -15.41 -1.37 -19.18
C ALA A 401 -14.88 -0.34 -20.19
N GLU A 402 -15.77 0.47 -20.77
CA GLU A 402 -15.35 1.75 -21.33
C GLU A 402 -14.75 2.60 -20.22
N TYR A 403 -13.46 2.92 -20.35
CA TYR A 403 -12.76 3.74 -19.38
C TYR A 403 -12.91 5.22 -19.73
N THR A 404 -13.58 5.97 -18.86
CA THR A 404 -13.64 7.44 -18.99
C THR A 404 -12.55 8.09 -18.15
N ILE A 405 -11.73 8.94 -18.79
CA ILE A 405 -10.73 9.78 -18.14
C ILE A 405 -10.96 11.22 -18.62
N SER A 406 -11.00 12.18 -17.68
CA SER A 406 -11.14 13.60 -18.03
C SER A 406 -9.83 14.20 -18.53
N ALA A 407 -9.90 15.30 -19.30
CA ALA A 407 -8.73 16.04 -19.75
C ALA A 407 -7.81 16.44 -18.58
N LYS A 408 -8.39 16.84 -17.44
CA LYS A 408 -7.62 17.20 -16.25
C LYS A 408 -6.83 16.02 -15.68
N GLN A 409 -7.44 14.83 -15.62
CA GLN A 409 -6.74 13.63 -15.17
C GLN A 409 -5.59 13.26 -16.13
N ILE A 410 -5.78 13.42 -17.45
CA ILE A 410 -4.72 13.18 -18.43
C ILE A 410 -3.54 14.14 -18.19
N GLU A 411 -3.79 15.44 -18.05
CA GLU A 411 -2.75 16.43 -17.73
C GLU A 411 -1.96 16.03 -16.49
N VAL A 412 -2.66 15.69 -15.40
CA VAL A 412 -2.04 15.29 -14.13
C VAL A 412 -1.19 14.02 -14.30
N MET A 413 -1.69 13.02 -15.02
CA MET A 413 -0.94 11.77 -15.28
C MET A 413 0.33 12.06 -16.08
N VAL A 414 0.22 12.81 -17.18
CA VAL A 414 1.35 13.12 -18.07
C VAL A 414 2.39 13.97 -17.34
N ASP A 415 1.97 15.03 -16.65
CA ASP A 415 2.88 15.90 -15.89
C ASP A 415 3.64 15.11 -14.82
N SER A 416 2.95 14.25 -14.10
CA SER A 416 3.56 13.41 -13.06
C SER A 416 4.60 12.43 -13.64
N ILE A 417 4.27 11.76 -14.75
CA ILE A 417 5.18 10.85 -15.45
C ILE A 417 6.38 11.62 -16.01
N CYS A 418 6.16 12.75 -16.67
CA CYS A 418 7.23 13.59 -17.21
C CYS A 418 8.16 14.11 -16.11
N ASN A 419 7.62 14.49 -14.95
CA ASN A 419 8.43 14.88 -13.80
C ASN A 419 9.29 13.73 -13.29
N ARG A 420 8.74 12.50 -13.24
CA ARG A 420 9.52 11.31 -12.87
C ARG A 420 10.65 11.05 -13.86
N ILE A 421 10.39 11.20 -15.16
CA ILE A 421 11.41 11.06 -16.22
C ILE A 421 12.51 12.11 -16.05
N LYS A 422 12.16 13.39 -15.81
CA LYS A 422 13.14 14.48 -15.62
C LYS A 422 14.05 14.27 -14.41
N MET A 423 13.59 13.53 -13.40
CA MET A 423 14.37 13.22 -12.20
C MET A 423 15.38 12.09 -12.41
N SER A 424 15.28 11.32 -13.50
CA SER A 424 16.19 10.22 -13.82
C SER A 424 17.62 10.69 -14.15
N LEU A 425 18.58 9.78 -14.08
CA LEU A 425 19.93 9.99 -14.60
C LEU A 425 19.91 9.87 -16.14
N HIS A 426 20.58 10.81 -16.81
CA HIS A 426 20.81 10.80 -18.25
C HIS A 426 22.24 10.31 -18.53
N ASP A 427 22.55 10.01 -19.80
CA ASP A 427 23.87 9.51 -20.21
C ASP A 427 25.01 10.44 -19.77
N ASP A 428 24.83 11.76 -19.86
CA ASP A 428 25.82 12.75 -19.41
C ASP A 428 26.07 12.68 -17.90
N ASP A 429 25.02 12.44 -17.12
CA ASP A 429 25.13 12.29 -15.67
C ASP A 429 25.89 11.01 -15.32
N ALA A 430 25.60 9.92 -16.03
CA ALA A 430 26.30 8.63 -15.86
C ALA A 430 27.78 8.77 -16.23
N ASN A 431 28.09 9.41 -17.36
CA ASN A 431 29.46 9.71 -17.78
C ASN A 431 30.19 10.54 -16.72
N TYR A 432 29.50 11.50 -16.11
CA TYR A 432 30.07 12.32 -15.05
C TYR A 432 30.40 11.51 -13.79
N LEU A 433 29.45 10.67 -13.36
CA LEU A 433 29.64 9.76 -12.23
C LEU A 433 30.81 8.80 -12.46
N CYS A 434 30.91 8.20 -13.66
CA CYS A 434 32.01 7.33 -14.05
C CYS A 434 33.36 8.06 -14.00
N ARG A 435 33.45 9.28 -14.55
CA ARG A 435 34.67 10.09 -14.52
C ARG A 435 35.14 10.42 -13.11
N ILE A 436 34.21 10.69 -12.19
CA ILE A 436 34.55 10.93 -10.78
C ILE A 436 35.02 9.64 -10.13
N ALA A 437 34.34 8.52 -10.36
CA ALA A 437 34.73 7.23 -9.83
C ALA A 437 36.16 6.84 -10.28
N GLU A 438 36.48 7.03 -11.56
CA GLU A 438 37.83 6.81 -12.10
C GLU A 438 38.87 7.72 -11.45
N LYS A 439 38.55 8.99 -11.18
CA LYS A 439 39.47 9.89 -10.46
C LYS A 439 39.79 9.34 -9.07
N ILE A 440 38.76 8.92 -8.32
CA ILE A 440 38.91 8.38 -6.97
C ILE A 440 39.79 7.13 -6.98
N VAL A 441 39.49 6.15 -7.85
CA VAL A 441 40.26 4.89 -7.94
C VAL A 441 41.72 5.16 -8.32
N ASN A 442 41.96 6.06 -9.27
CA ASN A 442 43.30 6.41 -9.71
C ASN A 442 44.01 7.42 -8.79
N LYS A 443 43.44 7.74 -7.62
CA LYS A 443 43.95 8.75 -6.67
C LYS A 443 44.23 10.11 -7.33
N LYS A 444 43.48 10.45 -8.37
CA LYS A 444 43.50 11.76 -9.02
C LYS A 444 42.66 12.75 -8.20
N GLU A 445 43.03 14.02 -8.26
CA GLU A 445 42.32 15.08 -7.55
C GLU A 445 40.85 15.20 -8.03
N VAL A 446 39.91 15.20 -7.07
CA VAL A 446 38.49 15.51 -7.28
C VAL A 446 38.30 16.99 -6.99
N LYS A 447 37.94 17.76 -8.01
CA LYS A 447 37.87 19.23 -7.97
C LYS A 447 36.54 19.72 -7.41
N MET A 448 36.48 21.01 -7.10
CA MET A 448 35.24 21.66 -6.65
C MET A 448 34.11 21.54 -7.68
N ASP A 449 34.41 21.57 -8.98
CA ASP A 449 33.43 21.35 -10.05
C ASP A 449 32.83 19.94 -9.98
N ASP A 450 33.67 18.91 -9.72
CA ASP A 450 33.25 17.53 -9.51
C ASP A 450 32.26 17.42 -8.34
N ALA A 451 32.58 18.09 -7.22
CA ALA A 451 31.71 18.14 -6.05
C ALA A 451 30.38 18.88 -6.34
N LEU A 452 30.43 20.01 -7.07
CA LEU A 452 29.23 20.76 -7.43
C LEU A 452 28.29 19.95 -8.32
N CYS A 453 28.81 19.30 -9.36
CA CYS A 453 27.99 18.47 -10.24
C CYS A 453 27.36 17.28 -9.50
N LEU A 454 28.07 16.62 -8.59
CA LEU A 454 27.46 15.60 -7.71
C LEU A 454 26.31 16.19 -6.87
N MET A 455 26.49 17.40 -6.35
CA MET A 455 25.45 18.07 -5.56
C MET A 455 24.27 18.54 -6.42
N MET A 456 24.49 18.91 -7.68
CA MET A 456 23.44 19.23 -8.65
C MET A 456 22.63 17.98 -9.03
N LEU A 457 23.28 16.83 -9.20
CA LEU A 457 22.60 15.54 -9.38
C LEU A 457 21.74 15.20 -8.15
N ALA A 458 22.31 15.38 -6.95
CA ALA A 458 21.56 15.21 -5.70
C ALA A 458 20.38 16.17 -5.59
N LYS A 459 20.51 17.42 -6.06
CA LYS A 459 19.43 18.41 -6.08
C LYS A 459 18.34 18.03 -7.07
N ARG A 460 18.68 17.49 -8.24
CA ARG A 460 17.68 17.02 -9.21
C ARG A 460 16.91 15.80 -8.67
N ALA A 461 17.59 14.89 -7.99
CA ALA A 461 16.96 13.75 -7.33
C ALA A 461 16.14 14.15 -6.09
N ARG A 462 16.54 15.21 -5.37
CA ARG A 462 15.84 15.73 -4.18
C ARG A 462 15.64 17.26 -4.27
N PRO A 463 14.69 17.74 -5.10
CA PRO A 463 14.51 19.18 -5.37
C PRO A 463 14.24 20.01 -4.11
N ASN A 464 13.52 19.44 -3.14
CA ASN A 464 13.13 20.14 -1.90
C ASN A 464 14.14 19.98 -0.75
N GLY A 465 15.32 19.37 -0.98
CA GLY A 465 16.35 19.24 0.05
C GLY A 465 16.99 20.59 0.39
N LYS A 466 16.75 21.11 1.61
CA LYS A 466 17.30 22.38 2.08
C LYS A 466 18.83 22.39 2.08
N TYR A 467 19.45 21.42 2.75
CA TYR A 467 20.91 21.27 2.78
C TYR A 467 21.54 21.22 1.39
N ILE A 468 20.95 20.42 0.49
CA ILE A 468 21.44 20.26 -0.88
C ILE A 468 21.31 21.60 -1.63
N GLY A 469 20.17 22.29 -1.51
CA GLY A 469 19.95 23.59 -2.11
C GLY A 469 20.96 24.65 -1.64
N ASP A 470 21.16 24.75 -0.33
CA ASP A 470 22.09 25.69 0.28
C ASP A 470 23.52 25.44 -0.22
N ARG A 471 23.95 24.16 -0.28
CA ARG A 471 25.28 23.78 -0.78
C ARG A 471 25.46 24.04 -2.27
N VAL A 472 24.48 23.73 -3.12
CA VAL A 472 24.54 24.06 -4.55
C VAL A 472 24.69 25.56 -4.76
N ALA A 473 23.89 26.38 -4.08
CA ALA A 473 23.95 27.84 -4.19
C ALA A 473 25.32 28.39 -3.75
N GLU A 474 25.79 27.98 -2.58
CA GLU A 474 27.08 28.37 -2.03
C GLU A 474 28.24 27.99 -2.97
N TRP A 475 28.26 26.75 -3.45
CA TRP A 475 29.36 26.22 -4.26
C TRP A 475 29.37 26.81 -5.67
N THR A 476 28.19 27.07 -6.23
CA THR A 476 28.05 27.79 -7.51
C THR A 476 28.63 29.20 -7.39
N TYR A 477 28.28 29.94 -6.33
CA TYR A 477 28.82 31.28 -6.07
C TYR A 477 30.34 31.30 -5.90
N ARG A 478 30.91 30.31 -5.21
CA ARG A 478 32.37 30.20 -5.04
C ARG A 478 33.10 29.98 -6.37
N LEU A 479 32.50 29.24 -7.30
CA LEU A 479 33.10 28.92 -8.60
C LEU A 479 32.97 30.09 -9.60
N THR A 480 31.84 30.78 -9.63
CA THR A 480 31.66 31.95 -10.51
C THR A 480 32.58 33.12 -10.11
N ASN A 481 32.78 33.35 -8.81
CA ASN A 481 33.65 34.43 -8.34
C ASN A 481 35.15 34.10 -8.38
N LYS A 482 35.53 32.81 -8.45
CA LYS A 482 36.93 32.40 -8.69
C LYS A 482 37.39 32.64 -10.13
N ASN A 483 36.46 32.67 -11.09
CA ASN A 483 36.75 32.91 -12.51
C ASN A 483 36.64 34.40 -12.91
N SER A 484 36.31 35.29 -11.96
CA SER A 484 36.13 36.73 -12.18
C SER A 484 37.29 37.58 -11.62
N ALA A 485 38.32 36.93 -11.06
CA ALA A 485 39.56 37.49 -10.56
C ALA A 485 40.73 36.80 -11.25
#